data_AF-A0A290XAW3-F1
#
_entry.id   AF-A0A290XAW3-F1
#
_cell.length_a   1.000
_cell.length_b   1.000
_cell.length_c   1.000
_cell.angle_alpha   90.00
_cell.angle_beta   90.00
_cell.angle_gamma   90.00
#
_symmetry.space_group_name_H-M   'P 1'
#
loop_
_entity.id
_entity.type
_entity.pdbx_description
1 polymer ?
#
loop_
_entity_poly.entity_id
_entity_poly.type
_entity_poly.pdbx_seq_one_letter_code
_entity_poly.pdbx_strand_id
1 'polypeptide(L)'
;MSVNFEVNLQIAQTGLDSISGEGKGGKGESWLVAIAKAMGSILGEKAQKLNDLSEKLNGLTGKDDAQKFSATQTEFQAESQMFNMLSNTISTAIKSIGEGLAANARKQ
;
A
#
# COMPACT_ATOMS: atom_id res chain seq x y z
N MET A 1 14.12 -13.93 19.06
CA MET A 1 13.85 -12.67 18.34
C MET A 1 12.40 -12.76 17.86
N SER A 2 11.46 -12.33 18.70
CA SER A 2 10.03 -12.49 18.46
C SER A 2 9.60 -11.35 17.54
N VAL A 3 9.41 -11.65 16.26
CA VAL A 3 8.97 -10.67 15.27
C VAL A 3 7.58 -10.17 15.64
N ASN A 4 7.46 -8.84 15.72
CA ASN A 4 6.27 -8.07 16.07
C ASN A 4 5.11 -8.29 15.08
N PHE A 5 4.46 -9.46 15.17
CA PHE A 5 3.26 -9.78 14.41
C PHE A 5 2.09 -8.83 14.74
N GLU A 6 2.05 -8.34 15.99
CA GLU A 6 1.03 -7.41 16.48
C GLU A 6 1.11 -6.02 15.83
N VAL A 7 2.31 -5.53 15.51
CA VAL A 7 2.50 -4.19 14.91
C VAL A 7 2.04 -4.16 13.44
N ASN A 8 2.31 -5.23 12.69
CA ASN A 8 1.81 -5.36 11.31
C ASN A 8 0.29 -5.54 11.27
N LEU A 9 -0.29 -6.23 12.26
CA LEU A 9 -1.73 -6.38 12.37
C LEU A 9 -2.41 -5.05 12.72
N GLN A 10 -1.82 -4.23 13.59
CA GLN A 10 -2.33 -2.90 13.93
C GLN A 10 -2.32 -1.92 12.75
N ILE A 11 -1.26 -1.92 11.92
CA ILE A 11 -1.19 -1.07 10.73
C ILE A 11 -2.21 -1.53 9.68
N ALA A 12 -2.38 -2.85 9.52
CA ALA A 12 -3.42 -3.41 8.66
C ALA A 12 -4.82 -3.05 9.18
N GLN A 13 -5.07 -3.15 10.49
CA GLN A 13 -6.34 -2.79 11.12
C GLN A 13 -6.63 -1.29 11.02
N THR A 14 -5.63 -0.43 11.25
CA THR A 14 -5.76 1.04 11.16
C THR A 14 -6.00 1.50 9.71
N GLY A 15 -5.34 0.85 8.75
CA GLY A 15 -5.62 1.05 7.32
C GLY A 15 -7.01 0.55 6.93
N LEU A 16 -7.47 -0.56 7.52
CA LEU A 16 -8.81 -1.09 7.29
C LEU A 16 -9.89 -0.21 7.94
N ASP A 17 -9.66 0.29 9.15
CA ASP A 17 -10.57 1.17 9.90
C ASP A 17 -10.67 2.57 9.29
N SER A 18 -9.66 3.03 8.55
CA SER A 18 -9.78 4.25 7.74
C SER A 18 -10.52 4.02 6.41
N ILE A 19 -10.62 2.77 5.95
CA ILE A 19 -11.46 2.38 4.81
C ILE A 19 -12.90 2.04 5.25
N SER A 20 -13.08 1.57 6.49
CA SER A 20 -14.36 1.09 7.03
C SER A 20 -15.00 1.98 8.10
N GLY A 21 -14.27 2.96 8.61
CA GLY A 21 -14.74 3.93 9.59
C GLY A 21 -15.62 5.00 8.96
N GLU A 22 -16.90 4.95 9.31
CA GLU A 22 -17.88 6.04 9.38
C GLU A 22 -17.35 7.43 8.98
N GLY A 23 -17.17 7.63 7.69
CA GLY A 23 -17.06 8.96 7.10
C GLY A 23 -18.42 9.63 7.27
N LYS A 24 -18.57 10.42 8.34
CA LYS A 24 -19.56 11.49 8.41
C LYS A 24 -19.56 12.20 7.06
N GLY A 25 -20.62 11.99 6.30
CA GLY A 25 -20.83 12.55 4.97
C GLY A 25 -20.84 14.08 5.04
N GLY A 26 -19.66 14.68 4.99
CA GLY A 26 -19.47 16.04 4.53
C GLY A 26 -19.74 16.04 3.03
N LYS A 27 -20.80 16.74 2.61
CA LYS A 27 -21.16 16.97 1.21
C LYS A 27 -19.91 17.20 0.33
N GLY A 28 -19.64 16.29 -0.61
CA GLY A 28 -18.89 16.63 -1.82
C GLY A 28 -17.88 15.61 -2.35
N GLU A 29 -17.34 14.70 -1.53
CA GLU A 29 -16.30 13.80 -2.02
C GLU A 29 -16.84 12.40 -2.35
N SER A 30 -16.77 12.01 -3.62
CA SER A 30 -17.13 10.67 -4.08
C SER A 30 -16.24 9.64 -3.36
N TRP A 31 -16.82 8.53 -2.89
CA TRP A 31 -16.07 7.45 -2.24
C TRP A 31 -14.90 6.94 -3.10
N LEU A 32 -15.03 7.00 -4.42
CA LEU A 32 -13.96 6.72 -5.37
C LEU A 32 -12.79 7.70 -5.27
N VAL A 33 -13.08 8.99 -5.05
CA VAL A 33 -12.07 10.04 -4.85
C VAL A 33 -11.35 9.83 -3.52
N ALA A 34 -12.06 9.45 -2.46
CA ALA A 34 -11.46 9.11 -1.17
C ALA A 34 -10.52 7.90 -1.28
N ILE A 35 -10.93 6.84 -1.99
CA ILE A 35 -10.06 5.69 -2.26
C ILE A 35 -8.87 6.08 -3.14
N ALA A 36 -9.06 6.92 -4.16
CA ALA A 36 -7.96 7.38 -5.00
C ALA A 36 -6.91 8.17 -4.20
N LYS A 37 -7.32 9.00 -3.25
CA LYS A 37 -6.42 9.70 -2.32
C LYS A 37 -5.67 8.72 -1.42
N ALA A 38 -6.38 7.76 -0.80
CA ALA A 38 -5.77 6.75 0.05
C ALA A 38 -4.78 5.87 -0.74
N MET A 39 -5.16 5.43 -1.94
CA MET A 39 -4.30 4.68 -2.86
C MET A 39 -3.06 5.48 -3.25
N GLY A 40 -3.22 6.77 -3.59
CA GLY A 40 -2.11 7.66 -3.91
C GLY A 40 -1.12 7.81 -2.75
N SER A 41 -1.60 7.88 -1.51
CA SER A 41 -0.75 7.93 -0.32
C SER A 41 0.03 6.63 -0.12
N ILE A 42 -0.67 5.49 -0.08
CA ILE A 42 -0.03 4.20 0.26
C ILE A 42 0.89 3.71 -0.88
N LEU A 43 0.47 3.84 -2.14
CA LEU A 43 1.34 3.52 -3.28
C LEU A 43 2.47 4.54 -3.42
N GLY A 44 2.23 5.80 -3.10
CA GLY A 44 3.24 6.87 -3.09
C GLY A 44 4.36 6.58 -2.09
N GLU A 45 4.03 6.17 -0.87
CA GLU A 45 5.03 5.78 0.14
C GLU A 45 5.89 4.60 -0.32
N LYS A 46 5.28 3.57 -0.93
CA LYS A 46 6.02 2.42 -1.49
C LYS A 46 6.91 2.82 -2.66
N ALA A 47 6.41 3.68 -3.56
CA ALA A 47 7.18 4.20 -4.68
C ALA A 47 8.36 5.06 -4.21
N GLN A 48 8.17 5.88 -3.18
CA GLN A 48 9.25 6.65 -2.56
C GLN A 48 10.31 5.72 -1.97
N LYS A 49 9.91 4.68 -1.23
CA LYS A 49 10.85 3.71 -0.67
C LYS A 49 11.64 2.94 -1.75
N LEU A 50 11.00 2.63 -2.89
CA LEU A 50 11.69 2.07 -4.04
C LEU A 50 12.72 3.05 -4.63
N ASN A 51 12.39 4.33 -4.72
CA ASN A 51 13.34 5.35 -5.15
C ASN A 51 14.53 5.45 -4.18
N ASP A 52 14.28 5.51 -2.87
CA ASP A 52 15.33 5.57 -1.84
C ASP A 52 16.26 4.35 -1.90
N LEU A 53 15.70 3.16 -2.11
CA LEU A 53 16.48 1.93 -2.28
C LEU A 53 17.28 1.93 -3.59
N SER A 54 16.72 2.49 -4.66
CA SER A 54 17.44 2.65 -5.94
C SER A 54 18.61 3.62 -5.81
N GLU A 55 18.43 4.75 -5.13
CA GLU A 55 19.51 5.70 -4.84
C GLU A 55 20.60 5.06 -3.98
N LYS A 56 20.23 4.27 -2.95
CA LYS A 56 21.19 3.50 -2.15
C LYS A 56 21.97 2.49 -2.99
N LEU A 57 21.30 1.75 -3.87
CA LEU A 57 21.97 0.79 -4.76
C LEU A 57 22.99 1.49 -5.68
N ASN A 58 22.64 2.66 -6.22
CA ASN A 58 23.56 3.46 -7.05
C ASN A 58 24.78 3.96 -6.26
N GLY A 59 24.64 4.19 -4.95
CA GLY A 59 25.75 4.58 -4.08
C GLY A 59 26.67 3.41 -3.66
N LEU A 60 26.20 2.16 -3.73
CA LEU A 60 26.91 0.97 -3.27
C LEU A 60 27.73 0.32 -4.39
N THR A 61 28.73 1.04 -4.89
CA THR A 61 29.61 0.59 -5.99
C THR A 61 30.97 0.07 -5.53
N GLY A 62 31.27 0.12 -4.24
CA GLY A 62 32.53 -0.32 -3.66
C GLY A 62 32.68 -1.85 -3.60
N LYS A 63 33.93 -2.32 -3.67
CA LYS A 63 34.26 -3.75 -3.55
C LYS A 63 33.83 -4.36 -2.21
N ASP A 64 33.85 -3.56 -1.15
CA ASP A 64 33.45 -3.97 0.21
C ASP A 64 31.94 -3.85 0.46
N ASP A 65 31.19 -3.27 -0.49
CA ASP A 65 29.75 -3.05 -0.37
C ASP A 65 28.91 -4.22 -0.88
N ALA A 66 29.52 -5.30 -1.39
CA ALA A 66 28.82 -6.42 -2.01
C ALA A 66 27.70 -7.02 -1.12
N GLN A 67 27.95 -7.12 0.19
CA GLN A 67 26.95 -7.63 1.14
C GLN A 67 25.79 -6.63 1.34
N LYS A 68 26.08 -5.33 1.43
CA LYS A 68 25.05 -4.29 1.56
C LYS A 68 24.26 -4.15 0.26
N PHE A 69 24.94 -4.17 -0.88
CA PHE A 69 24.33 -4.17 -2.19
C PHE A 69 23.34 -5.34 -2.32
N SER A 70 23.76 -6.56 -1.97
CA SER A 70 22.87 -7.71 -2.04
C SER A 70 21.66 -7.56 -1.11
N ALA A 71 21.83 -7.06 0.11
CA ALA A 71 20.72 -6.84 1.04
C ALA A 71 19.74 -5.76 0.53
N THR A 72 20.25 -4.60 0.10
CA THR A 72 19.43 -3.51 -0.47
C THR A 72 18.73 -3.94 -1.76
N GLN A 73 19.38 -4.77 -2.58
CA GLN A 73 18.80 -5.33 -3.81
C GLN A 73 17.63 -6.26 -3.50
N THR A 74 17.75 -7.09 -2.45
CA THR A 74 16.65 -7.95 -1.99
C THR A 74 15.50 -7.14 -1.41
N GLU A 75 15.77 -6.09 -0.61
CA GLU A 75 14.73 -5.19 -0.11
C GLU A 75 13.99 -4.48 -1.26
N PHE A 76 14.72 -4.02 -2.27
CA PHE A 76 14.14 -3.40 -3.47
C PHE A 76 13.20 -4.36 -4.21
N GLN A 77 13.61 -5.62 -4.38
CA GLN A 77 12.77 -6.66 -5.00
C GLN A 77 11.51 -6.94 -4.17
N ALA A 78 11.64 -7.05 -2.85
CA ALA A 78 10.52 -7.30 -1.96
C ALA A 78 9.50 -6.15 -1.99
N GLU A 79 9.96 -4.90 -1.92
CA GLU A 79 9.05 -3.75 -2.02
C GLU A 79 8.40 -3.61 -3.40
N SER A 80 9.09 -4.01 -4.47
CA SER A 80 8.52 -4.04 -5.82
C SER A 80 7.38 -5.05 -5.92
N GLN A 81 7.54 -6.22 -5.30
CA GLN A 81 6.48 -7.23 -5.22
C GLN A 81 5.31 -6.74 -4.38
N MET A 82 5.59 -6.11 -3.24
CA MET A 82 4.53 -5.54 -2.39
C MET A 82 3.78 -4.40 -3.07
N PHE A 83 4.46 -3.55 -3.85
CA PHE A 83 3.81 -2.50 -4.64
C PHE A 83 2.82 -3.08 -5.64
N ASN A 84 3.24 -4.11 -6.39
CA ASN A 84 2.38 -4.80 -7.35
C ASN A 84 1.22 -5.52 -6.66
N MET A 85 1.48 -6.22 -5.56
CA MET A 85 0.45 -6.90 -4.79
C MET A 85 -0.59 -5.90 -4.27
N LEU A 86 -0.15 -4.81 -3.66
CA LEU A 86 -1.05 -3.80 -3.12
C LEU A 86 -1.90 -3.14 -4.21
N SER A 87 -1.30 -2.85 -5.38
CA SER A 87 -2.04 -2.29 -6.53
C SER A 87 -3.15 -3.24 -7.01
N ASN A 88 -2.86 -4.54 -7.07
CA ASN A 88 -3.83 -5.55 -7.44
C ASN A 88 -4.92 -5.73 -6.36
N THR A 89 -4.54 -5.74 -5.08
CA THR A 89 -5.48 -5.84 -3.95
C THR A 89 -6.43 -4.65 -3.90
N ILE A 90 -5.93 -3.42 -4.09
CA ILE A 90 -6.76 -2.21 -4.12
C ILE A 90 -7.74 -2.27 -5.30
N SER A 91 -7.27 -2.69 -6.48
CA SER A 91 -8.13 -2.85 -7.66
C SER A 91 -9.28 -3.84 -7.41
N THR A 92 -8.99 -4.94 -6.72
CA THR A 92 -10.00 -5.92 -6.30
C THR A 92 -10.96 -5.33 -5.27
N ALA A 93 -10.46 -4.61 -4.26
CA ALA A 93 -11.28 -3.96 -3.25
C ALA A 93 -12.26 -2.95 -3.86
N ILE A 94 -11.80 -2.11 -4.80
CA ILE A 94 -12.65 -1.15 -5.53
C ILE A 94 -13.78 -1.88 -6.26
N LYS A 95 -13.46 -2.96 -6.97
CA LYS A 95 -14.46 -3.77 -7.68
C LYS A 95 -15.49 -4.35 -6.71
N SER A 96 -15.04 -4.98 -5.62
CA SER A 96 -15.94 -5.57 -4.62
C SER A 96 -16.86 -4.53 -3.96
N ILE A 97 -16.37 -3.33 -3.68
CA ILE A 97 -17.21 -2.23 -3.17
C ILE A 97 -18.24 -1.81 -4.23
N GLY A 98 -17.82 -1.65 -5.49
CA GLY A 98 -18.72 -1.30 -6.58
C GLY A 98 -19.83 -2.35 -6.81
N GLU A 99 -19.47 -3.63 -6.78
CA GLU A 99 -20.42 -4.75 -6.90
C GLU A 99 -21.40 -4.79 -5.72
N GLY A 100 -20.92 -4.58 -4.48
CA GLY A 100 -21.75 -4.52 -3.28
C GLY A 100 -22.75 -3.35 -3.31
N LEU A 101 -22.29 -2.16 -3.73
CA LEU A 101 -23.15 -0.99 -3.90
C LEU A 101 -24.23 -1.24 -4.97
N ALA A 102 -23.86 -1.82 -6.11
CA ALA A 102 -24.81 -2.17 -7.16
C ALA A 102 -25.82 -3.22 -6.69
N ALA A 103 -25.41 -4.20 -5.87
CA ALA A 103 -26.31 -5.20 -5.32
C ALA A 103 -27.33 -4.60 -4.35
N ASN A 104 -26.94 -3.64 -3.51
CA ASN A 104 -27.86 -2.92 -2.62
C ASN A 104 -28.77 -1.93 -3.37
N ALA A 105 -28.26 -1.28 -4.42
CA ALA A 105 -29.06 -0.37 -5.25
C ALA A 105 -30.17 -1.12 -6.02
N ARG A 106 -29.95 -2.38 -6.39
CA ARG A 106 -30.98 -3.22 -7.03
C ARG A 106 -32.07 -3.72 -6.09
N LYS A 107 -31.86 -3.63 -4.77
CA LYS A 107 -32.83 -4.05 -3.75
C LYS A 107 -33.78 -2.91 -3.34
N GLN A 108 -33.49 -1.67 -3.74
CA GLN A 108 -34.33 -0.49 -3.52
C GLN A 108 -35.17 -0.17 -4.75
#